data_AF-A0A2G6NI31-F1
#
_entry.id   AF-A0A2G6NI31-F1
#
_cell.length_a   1.000
_cell.length_b   1.000
_cell.length_c   1.000
_cell.angle_alpha   90.00
_cell.angle_beta   90.00
_cell.angle_gamma   90.00
#
_symmetry.space_group_name_H-M   'P 1'
#
loop_
_entity.id
_entity.type
_entity.pdbx_description
1 polymer ?
#
loop_
_entity_poly.entity_id
_entity_poly.type
_entity_poly.pdbx_seq_one_letter_code
_entity_poly.pdbx_strand_id
1 'polypeptide(L)'
;MMANRLLRWSRKYHQWVGLYVAILAMIWMVEMIALPFIFNPGLPTLDDTPPALEQDATAPISLQQALKIFMAQQPKGITSTAALDEMTYLPKKGVYRFANRTQFLVWYLDAKTGRILQYGFDSNRFVTEKGMLGWAHPVVAKAVRLVPFDFLFIFLTVTGCWIVFAPRRKKKRKPFFHDWRLLKKKTAGKQKDA
;
A
#
# COMPACT_ATOMS: atom_id res chain seq x y z
N MET A 1 12.33 -36.97 -17.59
CA MET A 1 10.97 -37.10 -17.00
C MET A 1 10.74 -36.21 -15.76
N MET A 2 11.78 -35.86 -14.99
CA MET A 2 11.67 -35.01 -13.77
C MET A 2 11.34 -33.54 -14.04
N ALA A 3 11.89 -32.91 -15.09
CA ALA A 3 11.65 -31.50 -15.40
C ALA A 3 10.16 -31.16 -15.60
N ASN A 4 9.40 -32.03 -16.27
CA ASN A 4 7.95 -31.84 -16.46
C ASN A 4 7.13 -32.03 -15.17
N ARG A 5 7.65 -32.72 -14.14
CA ARG A 5 7.01 -32.77 -12.82
C ARG A 5 7.32 -31.48 -12.04
N LEU A 6 8.58 -31.05 -12.01
CA LEU A 6 8.99 -29.82 -11.33
C LEU A 6 8.26 -28.58 -11.86
N LEU A 7 8.13 -28.43 -13.18
CA LEU A 7 7.40 -27.33 -13.79
C LEU A 7 5.90 -27.31 -13.41
N ARG A 8 5.28 -28.49 -13.27
CA ARG A 8 3.87 -28.60 -12.86
C ARG A 8 3.68 -28.26 -11.39
N TRP A 9 4.61 -28.65 -10.53
CA TRP A 9 4.59 -28.34 -9.10
C TRP A 9 4.89 -26.87 -8.85
N SER A 10 5.92 -26.31 -9.49
CA SER A 10 6.23 -24.87 -9.46
C SER A 10 5.01 -24.03 -9.84
N ARG A 11 4.31 -24.38 -10.94
CA ARG A 11 3.11 -23.65 -11.35
C ARG A 11 1.96 -23.74 -10.34
N LYS A 12 1.75 -24.89 -9.71
CA LYS A 12 0.76 -25.03 -8.63
C LYS A 12 1.10 -24.16 -7.43
N TYR A 13 2.37 -24.18 -6.99
CA TYR A 13 2.82 -23.30 -5.90
C TYR A 13 2.68 -21.83 -6.26
N HIS A 14 3.12 -21.42 -7.45
CA HIS A 14 2.97 -20.04 -7.92
C HIS A 14 1.51 -19.60 -7.97
N GLN A 15 0.61 -20.50 -8.34
CA GLN A 15 -0.83 -20.24 -8.33
C GLN A 15 -1.35 -20.00 -6.91
N TRP A 16 -1.01 -20.86 -5.94
CA TRP A 16 -1.44 -20.71 -4.55
C TRP A 16 -0.80 -19.51 -3.86
N VAL A 17 0.50 -19.31 -4.04
CA VAL A 17 1.23 -18.15 -3.50
C VAL A 17 0.70 -16.87 -4.12
N GLY A 18 0.53 -16.81 -5.43
CA GLY A 18 0.00 -15.65 -6.12
C GLY A 18 -1.44 -15.31 -5.70
N LEU A 19 -2.30 -16.31 -5.47
CA LEU A 19 -3.65 -16.08 -4.95
C LEU A 19 -3.63 -15.55 -3.51
N TYR A 20 -2.79 -16.10 -2.64
CA TYR A 20 -2.63 -15.62 -1.27
C TYR A 20 -2.15 -14.17 -1.23
N VAL A 21 -1.12 -13.86 -2.04
CA VAL A 21 -0.58 -12.51 -2.21
C VAL A 21 -1.65 -11.57 -2.77
N ALA A 22 -2.49 -12.01 -3.70
CA ALA A 22 -3.58 -11.20 -4.24
C ALA A 22 -4.64 -10.85 -3.20
N ILE A 23 -4.97 -11.77 -2.29
CA ILE A 23 -5.89 -11.50 -1.16
C ILE A 23 -5.28 -10.45 -0.23
N LEU A 24 -3.99 -10.59 0.10
CA LEU A 24 -3.27 -9.59 0.90
C LEU A 24 -3.22 -8.22 0.19
N ALA A 25 -3.07 -8.21 -1.13
CA ALA A 25 -3.08 -6.98 -1.92
C ALA A 25 -4.45 -6.29 -1.90
N MET A 26 -5.53 -7.07 -1.92
CA MET A 26 -6.89 -6.54 -1.75
C MET A 26 -7.09 -5.92 -0.37
N ILE A 27 -6.67 -6.61 0.70
CA ILE A 27 -6.72 -6.08 2.06
C ILE A 27 -5.91 -4.77 2.14
N TRP A 28 -4.70 -4.78 1.59
CA TRP A 28 -3.83 -3.61 1.54
C TRP A 28 -4.46 -2.42 0.77
N MET A 29 -5.13 -2.66 -0.37
CA MET A 29 -5.84 -1.60 -1.08
C MET A 29 -7.00 -1.04 -0.25
N VAL A 30 -7.77 -1.91 0.42
CA VAL A 30 -8.86 -1.49 1.30
C VAL A 30 -8.30 -0.66 2.47
N GLU A 31 -7.17 -1.05 3.04
CA GLU A 31 -6.49 -0.29 4.09
C GLU A 31 -6.07 1.11 3.61
N MET A 32 -5.43 1.21 2.45
CA MET A 32 -4.99 2.49 1.90
C MET A 32 -6.14 3.43 1.57
N ILE A 33 -7.32 2.88 1.26
CA ILE A 33 -8.53 3.67 1.04
C ILE A 33 -9.18 4.02 2.38
N ALA A 34 -9.41 3.06 3.26
CA ALA A 34 -10.26 3.24 4.44
C ALA A 34 -9.53 3.88 5.63
N LEU A 35 -8.29 3.48 5.92
CA LEU A 35 -7.60 3.91 7.13
C LEU A 35 -7.33 5.42 7.15
N PRO A 36 -6.94 6.11 6.04
CA PRO A 36 -6.80 7.56 6.06
C PRO A 36 -8.07 8.26 6.54
N PHE A 37 -9.27 7.81 6.17
CA PHE A 37 -10.52 8.43 6.64
C PHE A 37 -10.80 8.21 8.13
N ILE A 38 -10.24 7.16 8.74
CA ILE A 38 -10.42 6.87 10.17
C ILE A 38 -9.50 7.77 11.01
N PHE A 39 -8.27 7.98 10.55
CA PHE A 39 -7.25 8.72 11.30
C PHE A 39 -7.17 10.20 10.94
N ASN A 40 -7.55 10.58 9.72
CA ASN A 40 -7.53 11.96 9.25
C ASN A 40 -8.93 12.60 9.41
N PRO A 41 -9.11 13.62 10.28
CA PRO A 41 -10.38 14.33 10.44
C PRO A 41 -10.68 15.31 9.28
N GLY A 42 -10.24 15.02 8.05
CA GLY A 42 -10.42 15.86 6.87
C GLY A 42 -9.40 17.01 6.75
N LEU A 43 -8.22 16.85 7.35
CA LEU A 43 -7.11 17.78 7.25
C LEU A 43 -6.29 17.55 5.98
N PRO A 44 -5.63 18.59 5.45
CA PRO A 44 -4.74 18.43 4.30
C PRO A 44 -3.58 17.49 4.65
N THR A 45 -3.05 16.79 3.66
CA THR A 45 -1.82 16.00 3.83
C THR A 45 -0.62 16.93 3.93
N LEU A 46 0.25 16.65 4.89
CA LEU A 46 1.48 17.38 5.13
C LEU A 46 2.66 16.60 4.57
N ASP A 47 3.51 17.28 3.80
CA ASP A 47 4.85 16.81 3.56
C ASP A 47 5.70 17.20 4.78
N ASP A 48 6.54 16.30 5.27
CA ASP A 48 7.34 16.43 6.51
C ASP A 48 8.33 17.60 6.55
N THR A 49 8.31 18.47 5.55
CA THR A 49 9.16 19.66 5.46
C THR A 49 8.61 20.79 6.32
N PRO A 50 9.32 21.21 7.40
CA PRO A 50 8.91 22.35 8.19
C PRO A 50 9.01 23.64 7.38
N PRO A 51 8.08 24.59 7.54
CA PRO A 51 8.19 25.90 6.92
C PRO A 51 9.44 26.60 7.44
N ALA A 52 10.22 27.18 6.53
CA ALA A 52 11.40 27.95 6.89
C ALA A 52 11.00 29.42 7.02
N LEU A 53 11.12 29.96 8.23
CA LEU A 53 11.04 31.41 8.45
C LEU A 53 12.45 32.00 8.41
N GLU A 54 12.56 33.24 7.95
CA GLU A 54 13.81 33.98 8.06
C GLU A 54 14.21 34.12 9.53
N GLN A 55 15.47 33.77 9.81
CA GLN A 55 16.05 33.96 11.13
C GLN A 55 16.23 35.44 11.36
N ASP A 56 15.48 35.96 12.32
CA ASP A 56 15.61 37.33 12.79
C ASP A 56 16.03 37.28 14.25
N ALA A 57 16.67 38.33 14.75
CA ALA A 57 17.27 38.37 16.08
C ALA A 57 16.25 38.42 17.25
N THR A 58 14.95 38.36 16.95
CA THR A 58 13.88 38.36 17.95
C THR A 58 13.86 37.05 18.73
N ALA A 59 13.88 37.14 20.06
CA ALA A 59 13.78 35.97 20.93
C ALA A 59 12.44 35.22 20.72
N PRO A 60 12.45 33.89 20.65
CA PRO A 60 11.23 33.10 20.54
C PRO A 60 10.39 33.21 21.83
N ILE A 61 9.06 33.17 21.69
CA ILE A 61 8.15 33.05 22.84
C ILE A 61 8.36 31.71 23.53
N SER A 62 8.02 31.64 24.83
CA SER A 62 8.12 30.38 25.58
C SER A 62 7.19 29.29 25.03
N LEU A 63 7.55 28.02 25.22
CA LEU A 63 6.71 26.88 24.83
C LEU A 63 5.30 26.95 25.44
N GLN A 64 5.19 27.38 26.71
CA GLN A 64 3.90 27.52 27.38
C GLN A 64 3.03 28.62 26.76
N GLN A 65 3.63 29.75 26.39
CA GLN A 65 2.91 30.81 25.66
C GLN A 65 2.50 30.33 24.27
N ALA A 66 3.38 29.63 23.54
CA ALA A 66 3.05 29.06 22.24
C ALA A 66 1.87 28.07 22.35
N LEU A 67 1.86 27.20 23.36
CA LEU A 67 0.76 26.27 23.61
C LEU A 67 -0.55 27.00 23.95
N LYS A 68 -0.50 28.04 24.78
CA LYS A 68 -1.69 28.84 25.12
C LYS A 68 -2.27 29.53 23.88
N ILE A 69 -1.41 30.14 23.06
CA ILE A 69 -1.81 30.81 21.81
C ILE A 69 -2.33 29.78 20.79
N PHE A 70 -1.73 28.59 20.73
CA PHE A 70 -2.18 27.48 19.90
C PHE A 70 -3.60 27.04 20.28
N MET A 71 -3.85 26.73 21.54
CA MET A 71 -5.17 26.27 22.00
C MET A 71 -6.23 27.36 21.83
N ALA A 72 -5.85 28.63 21.99
CA ALA A 72 -6.75 29.76 21.75
C ALA A 72 -7.20 29.87 20.27
N GLN A 73 -6.40 29.37 19.32
CA GLN A 73 -6.75 29.31 17.89
C GLN A 73 -7.71 28.16 17.54
N GLN A 74 -8.08 27.30 18.50
CA GLN A 74 -8.95 26.14 18.29
C GLN A 74 -8.53 25.27 17.08
N PRO A 75 -7.35 24.65 17.14
CA PRO A 75 -6.80 23.88 16.04
C PRO A 75 -7.71 22.71 15.68
N LYS A 76 -8.05 22.57 14.40
CA LYS A 76 -8.85 21.46 13.91
C LYS A 76 -8.17 20.13 14.23
N GLY A 77 -8.92 19.17 14.77
CA GLY A 77 -8.43 17.82 15.10
C GLY A 77 -7.91 17.66 16.53
N ILE A 78 -7.82 18.73 17.33
CA ILE A 78 -7.46 18.65 18.76
C ILE A 78 -8.50 19.38 19.62
N THR A 79 -8.91 18.74 20.71
CA THR A 79 -9.83 19.34 21.70
C THR A 79 -9.14 19.66 23.04
N SER A 80 -7.99 19.05 23.34
CA SER A 80 -7.27 19.28 24.58
C SER A 80 -5.74 19.21 24.39
N THR A 81 -5.00 19.89 25.26
CA THR A 81 -3.53 19.84 25.28
C THR A 81 -2.99 18.44 25.56
N ALA A 82 -3.75 17.59 26.25
CA ALA A 82 -3.39 16.20 26.54
C ALA A 82 -3.36 15.32 25.28
N ALA A 83 -3.96 15.75 24.17
CA ALA A 83 -3.88 15.05 22.89
C ALA A 83 -2.55 15.30 22.14
N LEU A 84 -1.71 16.23 22.62
CA LEU A 84 -0.39 16.48 22.05
C LEU A 84 0.65 15.59 22.74
N ASP A 85 1.28 14.73 21.95
CA ASP A 85 2.33 13.82 22.42
C ASP A 85 3.73 14.43 22.28
N GLU A 86 3.90 15.37 21.35
CA GLU A 86 5.21 15.94 21.02
C GLU A 86 5.09 17.45 20.84
N MET A 87 5.97 18.17 21.53
CA MET A 87 6.06 19.63 21.49
C MET A 87 7.54 20.02 21.48
N THR A 88 8.08 20.34 20.31
CA THR A 88 9.52 20.57 20.11
C THR A 88 9.80 21.89 19.41
N TYR A 89 10.85 22.59 19.81
CA TYR A 89 11.33 23.79 19.12
C TYR A 89 12.38 23.43 18.07
N LEU A 90 12.25 24.00 16.87
CA LEU A 90 13.18 23.85 15.76
C LEU A 90 13.96 25.17 15.53
N PRO A 91 15.09 25.39 16.24
CA PRO A 91 15.79 26.68 16.23
C PRO A 91 16.33 27.09 14.86
N LYS A 92 16.76 26.11 14.04
CA LYS A 92 17.25 26.37 12.67
C LYS A 92 16.16 26.89 11.72
N LYS A 93 14.89 26.69 12.06
CA LYS A 93 13.73 27.06 11.23
C LYS A 93 12.85 28.13 11.89
N GLY A 94 13.09 28.44 13.16
CA GLY A 94 12.31 29.42 13.91
C GLY A 94 10.87 28.99 14.18
N VAL A 95 10.60 27.68 14.26
CA VAL A 95 9.22 27.15 14.40
C VAL A 95 9.10 26.17 15.56
N TYR A 96 7.91 26.11 16.15
CA TYR A 96 7.50 25.03 17.04
C TYR A 96 6.79 23.94 16.24
N ARG A 97 7.10 22.68 16.54
CA ARG A 97 6.40 21.52 16.01
C ARG A 97 5.58 20.89 17.13
N PHE A 98 4.26 20.90 16.96
CA PHE A 98 3.33 20.17 17.81
C PHE A 98 2.80 18.97 17.04
N ALA A 99 2.75 17.80 17.65
CA ALA A 99 2.24 16.60 16.99
C ALA A 99 1.43 15.72 17.94
N ASN A 100 0.46 15.04 17.34
CA ASN A 100 -0.31 13.95 17.91
C ASN A 100 0.08 12.67 17.17
N ARG A 101 0.75 11.75 17.88
CA ARG A 101 1.24 10.49 17.31
C ARG A 101 0.13 9.48 17.09
N THR A 102 -0.92 9.53 17.90
CA THR A 102 -2.05 8.59 17.79
C THR A 102 -2.88 8.82 16.53
N GLN A 103 -3.02 10.08 16.11
CA GLN A 103 -3.81 10.49 14.94
C GLN A 103 -2.95 10.96 13.75
N PHE A 104 -1.62 10.88 13.86
CA PHE A 104 -0.67 11.31 12.82
C PHE A 104 -0.87 12.76 12.38
N LEU A 105 -1.18 13.64 13.33
CA LEU A 105 -1.42 15.06 13.05
C LEU A 105 -0.22 15.89 13.48
N VAL A 106 0.15 16.86 12.64
CA VAL A 106 1.28 17.75 12.87
C VAL A 106 0.86 19.20 12.63
N TRP A 107 1.32 20.09 13.50
CA TRP A 107 1.18 21.54 13.39
C TRP A 107 2.55 22.19 13.52
N TYR A 108 2.83 23.13 12.62
CA TYR A 108 3.99 24.01 12.66
C TYR A 108 3.52 25.41 13.04
N LEU A 109 4.11 25.96 14.09
CA LEU A 109 3.81 27.29 14.60
C LEU A 109 5.03 28.18 14.47
N ASP A 110 4.82 29.45 14.20
CA ASP A 110 5.86 30.46 14.30
C ASP A 110 6.29 30.62 15.76
N ALA A 111 7.59 30.52 16.02
CA ALA A 111 8.14 30.64 17.36
C ALA A 111 8.17 32.07 17.91
N LYS A 112 7.87 33.09 17.11
CA LYS A 112 7.77 34.48 17.57
C LYS A 112 6.33 34.85 17.91
N THR A 113 5.41 34.53 17.01
CA THR A 113 4.01 34.96 17.14
C THR A 113 3.08 33.89 17.73
N GLY A 114 3.48 32.61 17.70
CA GLY A 114 2.63 31.49 18.07
C GLY A 114 1.52 31.19 17.06
N ARG A 115 1.55 31.82 15.86
CA ARG A 115 0.57 31.57 14.80
C ARG A 115 0.82 30.24 14.13
N ILE A 116 -0.25 29.53 13.77
CA ILE A 116 -0.16 28.29 12.99
C ILE A 116 0.23 28.65 11.55
N LEU A 117 1.36 28.13 11.09
CA LEU A 117 1.86 28.30 9.73
C LEU A 117 1.36 27.20 8.81
N GLN A 118 1.44 25.96 9.27
CA GLN A 118 1.12 24.78 8.50
C GLN A 118 0.58 23.70 9.43
N TYR A 119 -0.40 22.95 8.96
CA TYR A 119 -0.98 21.85 9.73
C TYR A 119 -1.54 20.80 8.79
N GLY A 120 -1.69 19.57 9.27
CA GLY A 120 -2.15 18.49 8.42
C GLY A 120 -1.89 17.10 8.98
N PHE A 121 -2.25 16.12 8.16
CA PHE A 121 -2.04 14.70 8.37
C PHE A 121 -0.70 14.27 7.78
N ASP A 122 0.16 13.69 8.61
CA ASP A 122 1.44 13.11 8.23
C ASP A 122 1.21 11.73 7.60
N SER A 123 0.98 11.74 6.29
CA SER A 123 0.68 10.55 5.51
C SER A 123 1.87 9.59 5.44
N ASN A 124 3.10 10.11 5.41
CA ASN A 124 4.32 9.29 5.36
C ASN A 124 4.46 8.45 6.62
N ARG A 125 4.33 9.08 7.78
CA ARG A 125 4.41 8.38 9.06
C ARG A 125 3.24 7.43 9.25
N PHE A 126 2.04 7.83 8.84
CA PHE A 126 0.86 6.95 8.85
C PHE A 126 1.08 5.67 8.00
N VAL A 127 1.51 5.81 6.75
CA VAL A 127 1.77 4.66 5.85
C VAL A 127 2.88 3.79 6.43
N THR A 128 3.90 4.40 7.03
CA THR A 128 5.02 3.67 7.63
C THR A 128 4.60 2.89 8.88
N GLU A 129 3.83 3.49 9.78
CA GLU A 129 3.49 2.89 11.08
C GLU A 129 2.25 1.98 11.03
N LYS A 130 1.23 2.33 10.23
CA LYS A 130 -0.07 1.64 10.18
C LYS A 130 -0.38 1.00 8.83
N GLY A 131 0.19 1.52 7.74
CA GLY A 131 -0.01 0.98 6.40
C GLY A 131 0.74 -0.33 6.15
N MET A 132 0.63 -0.84 4.91
CA MET A 132 1.42 -1.96 4.39
C MET A 132 1.32 -3.27 5.19
N LEU A 133 0.13 -3.59 5.72
CA LEU A 133 -0.07 -4.76 6.60
C LEU A 133 0.85 -4.72 7.84
N GLY A 134 1.35 -3.54 8.22
CA GLY A 134 2.27 -3.35 9.34
C GLY A 134 1.68 -3.77 10.69
N TRP A 135 0.35 -3.82 10.79
CA TRP A 135 -0.38 -4.34 11.95
C TRP A 135 -0.38 -5.87 12.03
N ALA A 136 -0.14 -6.59 10.92
CA ALA A 136 -0.30 -8.05 10.88
C ALA A 136 0.83 -8.77 11.65
N HIS A 137 2.09 -8.35 11.47
CA HIS A 137 3.23 -8.89 12.23
C HIS A 137 4.47 -7.99 12.06
N PRO A 138 5.31 -7.80 13.11
CA PRO A 138 6.52 -6.97 13.02
C PRO A 138 7.54 -7.44 11.96
N VAL A 139 7.57 -8.74 11.66
CA VAL A 139 8.43 -9.30 10.60
C VAL A 139 7.91 -8.95 9.20
N VAL A 140 6.59 -8.97 9.00
CA VAL A 140 5.97 -8.57 7.73
C VAL A 140 6.21 -7.09 7.49
N ALA A 141 6.00 -6.25 8.52
CA ALA A 141 6.31 -4.82 8.47
C ALA A 141 7.77 -4.55 8.07
N LYS A 142 8.74 -5.31 8.62
CA LYS A 142 10.16 -5.17 8.24
C LYS A 142 10.46 -5.67 6.82
N ALA A 143 9.88 -6.81 6.43
CA ALA A 143 10.11 -7.40 5.11
C ALA A 143 9.57 -6.50 3.98
N VAL A 144 8.41 -5.89 4.19
CA VAL A 144 7.82 -4.93 3.25
C VAL A 144 8.66 -3.63 3.18
N ARG A 145 9.25 -3.19 4.30
CA ARG A 145 10.06 -1.95 4.36
C ARG A 145 11.47 -2.05 3.76
N LEU A 146 12.09 -3.23 3.74
CA LEU A 146 13.52 -3.40 3.41
C LEU A 146 13.80 -3.89 1.98
N VAL A 147 12.85 -4.60 1.38
CA VAL A 147 12.98 -5.15 0.03
C VAL A 147 12.17 -4.25 -0.90
N PRO A 148 12.48 -4.14 -2.21
CA PRO A 148 11.52 -3.65 -3.22
C PRO A 148 10.35 -4.64 -3.36
N PHE A 149 9.68 -4.88 -2.23
CA PHE A 149 8.64 -5.85 -2.03
C PHE A 149 7.46 -5.47 -2.90
N ASP A 150 7.18 -4.18 -3.09
CA ASP A 150 6.09 -3.69 -3.93
C ASP A 150 6.16 -4.24 -5.36
N PHE A 151 7.32 -4.23 -6.00
CA PHE A 151 7.46 -4.77 -7.36
C PHE A 151 7.23 -6.27 -7.41
N LEU A 152 7.82 -7.02 -6.46
CA LEU A 152 7.65 -8.47 -6.38
C LEU A 152 6.20 -8.85 -6.03
N PHE A 153 5.57 -8.08 -5.14
CA PHE A 153 4.21 -8.25 -4.64
C PHE A 153 3.20 -8.00 -5.75
N ILE A 154 3.35 -6.90 -6.51
CA ILE A 154 2.55 -6.61 -7.70
C ILE A 154 2.77 -7.69 -8.76
N PHE A 155 4.02 -8.06 -9.04
CA PHE A 155 4.34 -9.10 -10.01
C PHE A 155 3.71 -10.45 -9.67
N LEU A 156 3.82 -10.90 -8.41
CA LEU A 156 3.23 -12.15 -7.92
C LEU A 156 1.70 -12.10 -7.95
N THR A 157 1.11 -10.96 -7.60
CA THR A 157 -0.34 -10.75 -7.68
C THR A 157 -0.83 -10.88 -9.12
N VAL A 158 -0.23 -10.12 -10.05
CA VAL A 158 -0.64 -10.08 -11.46
C VAL A 158 -0.42 -11.43 -12.13
N THR A 159 0.78 -12.02 -11.97
CA THR A 159 1.10 -13.32 -12.59
C THR A 159 0.33 -14.48 -11.95
N GLY A 160 0.09 -14.43 -10.64
CA GLY A 160 -0.74 -15.38 -9.90
C GLY A 160 -2.18 -15.38 -10.39
N CYS A 161 -2.83 -14.21 -10.37
CA CYS A 161 -4.18 -14.01 -10.88
C CYS A 161 -4.27 -14.41 -12.36
N TRP A 162 -3.31 -14.02 -13.19
CA TRP A 162 -3.29 -14.42 -14.60
C TRP A 162 -3.26 -15.94 -14.78
N ILE A 163 -2.46 -16.67 -13.98
CA ILE A 163 -2.40 -18.13 -14.07
C ILE A 163 -3.71 -18.79 -13.63
N VAL A 164 -4.40 -18.23 -12.61
CA VAL A 164 -5.70 -18.70 -12.12
C VAL A 164 -6.80 -18.45 -13.16
N PHE A 165 -6.91 -17.22 -13.66
CA PHE A 165 -8.03 -16.76 -14.50
C PHE A 165 -7.81 -16.95 -15.99
N ALA A 166 -6.57 -17.12 -16.46
CA ALA A 166 -6.23 -17.53 -17.81
C ALA A 166 -5.67 -18.96 -17.83
N PRO A 167 -6.45 -19.99 -17.44
CA PRO A 167 -6.04 -21.36 -17.61
C PRO A 167 -5.83 -21.57 -19.11
N ARG A 168 -4.57 -21.82 -19.53
CA ARG A 168 -4.17 -22.13 -20.92
C ARG A 168 -5.35 -22.81 -21.60
N ARG A 169 -6.01 -22.11 -22.54
CA ARG A 169 -6.98 -22.72 -23.45
C ARG A 169 -6.27 -23.96 -23.97
N LYS A 170 -6.66 -25.14 -23.49
CA LYS A 170 -6.16 -26.39 -24.06
C LYS A 170 -6.59 -26.25 -25.51
N LYS A 171 -5.66 -25.94 -26.42
CA LYS A 171 -5.90 -26.07 -27.86
C LYS A 171 -6.44 -27.50 -27.95
N LYS A 172 -7.75 -27.62 -28.20
CA LYS A 172 -8.37 -28.90 -28.48
C LYS A 172 -7.55 -29.42 -29.64
N ARG A 173 -6.63 -30.36 -29.39
CA ARG A 173 -6.01 -31.13 -30.46
C ARG A 173 -7.21 -31.80 -31.11
N LYS A 174 -7.67 -31.27 -32.25
CA LYS A 174 -8.62 -31.99 -33.08
C LYS A 174 -8.00 -33.38 -33.26
N PRO A 175 -8.70 -34.48 -32.94
CA PRO A 175 -8.14 -35.79 -33.18
C PRO A 175 -7.88 -35.89 -34.68
N PHE A 176 -6.60 -35.87 -35.04
CA PHE A 176 -6.09 -36.18 -36.38
C PHE A 176 -6.15 -37.70 -36.54
N PHE A 177 -7.34 -38.29 -36.38
CA PHE A 177 -7.58 -39.67 -36.76
C PHE A 177 -8.67 -39.66 -37.80
N HIS A 178 -8.17 -39.67 -39.04
CA HIS A 178 -8.84 -40.13 -40.24
C HIS A 178 -9.83 -41.26 -39.91
N ASP A 179 -11.08 -41.04 -40.28
CA ASP A 179 -12.13 -42.05 -40.21
C ASP A 179 -11.84 -43.15 -41.26
N TRP A 180 -11.02 -44.12 -40.89
CA TRP A 180 -10.71 -45.31 -41.70
C TRP A 180 -11.96 -46.15 -42.03
N ARG A 181 -13.11 -45.91 -41.38
CA ARG A 181 -14.38 -46.59 -41.70
C ARG A 181 -14.98 -46.16 -43.03
N LEU A 182 -14.69 -44.95 -43.52
CA LEU A 182 -15.19 -44.50 -44.83
C LEU A 182 -14.42 -45.13 -46.01
N LEU A 183 -13.16 -45.52 -45.81
CA LEU A 183 -12.37 -46.20 -46.85
C LEU A 183 -12.75 -47.67 -47.03
N LYS A 184 -13.16 -48.39 -45.97
CA LYS A 184 -13.62 -49.78 -46.09
C LYS A 184 -14.95 -49.93 -46.83
N LYS A 185 -15.84 -48.92 -46.78
CA LYS A 185 -17.11 -48.97 -47.55
C LYS A 185 -16.91 -48.82 -49.06
N LYS A 186 -15.85 -48.14 -49.51
CA LYS A 186 -15.58 -47.94 -50.94
C LYS A 186 -14.97 -49.17 -51.61
N THR A 187 -14.25 -50.01 -50.88
CA THR A 187 -13.68 -51.25 -51.42
C THR A 187 -14.65 -52.44 -51.38
N ALA A 188 -15.56 -52.48 -50.39
CA ALA A 188 -16.55 -53.56 -50.30
C ALA A 188 -17.70 -53.46 -51.33
N GLY A 189 -17.95 -52.27 -51.88
CA GLY A 189 -18.98 -52.06 -52.91
C GLY A 189 -18.53 -52.32 -54.34
N LYS A 190 -17.22 -52.51 -54.59
CA LYS A 190 -16.68 -52.64 -55.95
C LYS A 190 -16.41 -54.08 -56.40
N GLN A 191 -16.70 -55.06 -55.54
CA GLN A 191 -16.44 -56.48 -55.78
C GLN A 191 -17.73 -57.30 -55.99
N LYS A 192 -18.88 -56.64 -56.20
CA LYS A 192 -20.15 -57.29 -56.52
C LYS A 192 -20.61 -57.13 -57.98
N ASP A 193 -19.87 -56.37 -58.79
CA ASP A 193 -20.24 -56.06 -60.19
C ASP A 193 -19.10 -56.41 -61.18
N ALA A 194 -18.51 -57.61 -61.05
CA ALA A 194 -17.60 -58.19 -62.04
C ALA A 194 -17.91 -59.68 -62.23
#